data_AF-A0A0R0DT70-F1
#
_entry.id   AF-A0A0R0DT70-F1
#
_cell.length_a   1.000
_cell.length_b   1.000
_cell.length_c   1.000
_cell.angle_alpha   90.00
_cell.angle_beta   90.00
_cell.angle_gamma   90.00
#
_symmetry.space_group_name_H-M   'P 1'
#
loop_
_entity.id
_entity.type
_entity.pdbx_description
1 polymer ?
#
loop_
_entity_poly.entity_id
_entity_poly.type
_entity_poly.pdbx_seq_one_letter_code
_entity_poly.pdbx_strand_id
1 'polypeptide(L)'
;MSHQLYELDLGQLANTIEDLTKQVTVLEALIEIEAKQLSKSFKEARKNAKDQLGEATTKEKHKAQFAPLLFHTRLHKGSLEINWSLLKAKTKPNGASASRPIYHNVAKGKGFGYRLPDLMSLSRDYQQVLVLEAEQKAVVLRELWSKIVNLRVSIRTLSRLCEEKTNPVEKVEEAKREGLAAELAVQGDERERRRLADAEKAAMTYEFDKTHLGASTE
;
A
#
# COMPACT_ATOMS: atom_id res chain seq x y z
N MET A 1 39.05 -12.54 14.52
CA MET A 1 37.98 -12.97 13.60
C MET A 1 37.35 -11.72 13.05
N SER A 2 37.69 -11.38 11.80
CA SER A 2 37.24 -10.15 11.15
C SER A 2 35.74 -10.24 10.89
N HIS A 3 34.96 -9.36 11.50
CA HIS A 3 33.57 -9.14 11.11
C HIS A 3 33.59 -8.53 9.70
N GLN A 4 33.58 -9.38 8.67
CA GLN A 4 33.08 -8.99 7.35
C GLN A 4 31.59 -8.67 7.53
N LEU A 5 31.33 -7.45 7.97
CA LEU A 5 30.02 -6.84 7.86
C LEU A 5 29.74 -6.77 6.36
N TYR A 6 28.80 -7.60 5.90
CA TYR A 6 28.23 -7.46 4.57
C TYR A 6 27.78 -6.01 4.43
N GLU A 7 28.49 -5.22 3.62
CA GLU A 7 27.95 -3.97 3.10
C GLU A 7 26.73 -4.37 2.28
N LEU A 8 25.57 -4.27 2.92
CA LEU A 8 24.28 -4.37 2.26
C LEU A 8 24.23 -3.20 1.28
N ASP A 9 24.36 -3.51 -0.01
CA ASP A 9 24.15 -2.56 -1.09
C ASP A 9 22.71 -2.03 -0.97
N LEU A 10 22.59 -0.81 -0.44
CA LEU A 10 21.32 -0.13 -0.20
C LEU A 10 20.55 0.08 -1.51
N GLY A 11 21.26 0.19 -2.65
CA GLY A 11 20.66 0.26 -3.98
C GLY A 11 20.00 -1.06 -4.38
N GLN A 12 20.67 -2.20 -4.17
CA GLN A 12 20.07 -3.52 -4.38
C GLN A 12 18.87 -3.76 -3.46
N LEU A 13 18.94 -3.31 -2.21
CA LEU A 13 17.84 -3.43 -1.27
C LEU A 13 16.63 -2.58 -1.68
N ALA A 14 16.84 -1.36 -2.16
CA ALA A 14 15.78 -0.49 -2.68
C ALA A 14 15.08 -1.12 -3.90
N ASN A 15 15.84 -1.66 -4.86
CA ASN A 15 15.29 -2.36 -6.02
C ASN A 15 14.48 -3.61 -5.59
N THR A 16 15.00 -4.38 -4.63
CA THR A 16 14.31 -5.56 -4.08
C THR A 16 12.98 -5.18 -3.43
N ILE A 17 12.94 -4.08 -2.67
CA ILE A 17 11.72 -3.56 -2.04
C ILE A 17 10.69 -3.13 -3.09
N GLU A 18 11.13 -2.49 -4.17
CA GLU A 18 10.27 -2.11 -5.28
C GLU A 18 9.66 -3.35 -5.94
N ASP A 19 10.47 -4.36 -6.23
CA ASP A 19 10.00 -5.62 -6.84
C ASP A 19 9.04 -6.37 -5.92
N LEU A 20 9.31 -6.45 -4.62
CA LEU A 20 8.38 -7.02 -3.63
C LEU A 20 7.06 -6.25 -3.60
N THR A 21 7.09 -4.93 -3.72
CA THR A 21 5.89 -4.09 -3.77
C THR A 21 5.05 -4.42 -5.01
N LYS A 22 5.69 -4.58 -6.18
CA LYS A 22 5.01 -5.00 -7.41
C LYS A 22 4.38 -6.39 -7.27
N GLN A 23 5.12 -7.35 -6.72
CA GLN A 23 4.62 -8.71 -6.49
C GLN A 23 3.42 -8.73 -5.54
N VAL A 24 3.48 -7.99 -4.43
CA VAL A 24 2.35 -7.86 -3.49
C VAL A 24 1.13 -7.25 -4.17
N THR A 25 1.31 -6.24 -5.02
CA THR A 25 0.21 -5.63 -5.79
C THR A 25 -0.46 -6.63 -6.73
N VAL A 26 0.33 -7.48 -7.40
CA VAL A 26 -0.21 -8.55 -8.25
C VAL A 26 -1.01 -9.58 -7.42
N LEU A 27 -0.49 -9.98 -6.26
CA LEU A 27 -1.18 -10.90 -5.36
C LEU A 27 -2.50 -10.30 -4.84
N GLU A 28 -2.52 -9.01 -4.47
CA GLU A 28 -3.74 -8.30 -4.07
C GLU A 28 -4.81 -8.38 -5.16
N ALA A 29 -4.43 -8.10 -6.42
CA ALA A 29 -5.33 -8.14 -7.56
C ALA A 29 -5.89 -9.55 -7.83
N LEU A 30 -5.05 -10.58 -7.73
CA LEU A 30 -5.47 -11.97 -7.91
C LEU A 30 -6.51 -12.40 -6.86
N ILE A 31 -6.24 -12.12 -5.59
CA ILE A 31 -7.17 -12.45 -4.50
C ILE A 31 -8.48 -11.66 -4.63
N GLU A 32 -8.43 -10.39 -5.07
CA GLU A 32 -9.63 -9.62 -5.33
C GLU A 32 -10.48 -10.22 -6.46
N ILE A 33 -9.85 -10.66 -7.56
CA ILE A 33 -10.51 -11.32 -8.68
C ILE A 33 -11.17 -12.62 -8.21
N GLU A 34 -10.44 -13.47 -7.49
CA GLU A 34 -10.96 -14.73 -6.96
C GLU A 34 -12.13 -14.51 -6.00
N ALA A 35 -12.03 -13.51 -5.11
CA ALA A 35 -13.12 -13.14 -4.21
C ALA A 35 -14.37 -12.71 -4.98
N LYS A 36 -14.22 -11.80 -5.96
CA LYS A 36 -15.33 -11.37 -6.83
C LYS A 36 -15.95 -12.55 -7.57
N GLN A 37 -15.13 -13.45 -8.10
CA GLN A 37 -15.59 -14.64 -8.82
C GLN A 37 -16.36 -15.58 -7.89
N LEU A 38 -15.86 -15.83 -6.68
CA LEU A 38 -16.55 -16.65 -5.68
C LEU A 38 -17.94 -16.08 -5.35
N SER A 39 -18.04 -14.76 -5.17
CA SER A 39 -19.32 -14.06 -4.95
C SER A 39 -20.28 -14.16 -6.14
N LYS A 40 -19.76 -14.05 -7.36
CA LYS A 40 -20.54 -14.22 -8.59
C LYS A 40 -21.05 -15.66 -8.75
N SER A 41 -20.15 -16.64 -8.63
CA SER A 41 -20.48 -18.07 -8.74
C SER A 41 -21.48 -18.52 -7.68
N PHE A 42 -21.37 -18.04 -6.44
CA PHE A 42 -22.36 -18.32 -5.40
C PHE A 42 -23.75 -17.79 -5.78
N LYS A 43 -23.84 -16.55 -6.29
CA LYS A 43 -25.12 -15.96 -6.72
C LYS A 43 -25.74 -16.72 -7.89
N GLU A 44 -24.93 -17.13 -8.86
CA GLU A 44 -25.37 -17.92 -10.01
C GLU A 44 -25.84 -19.32 -9.58
N ALA A 45 -25.04 -20.05 -8.80
CA ALA A 45 -25.40 -21.36 -8.28
C ALA A 45 -26.68 -21.30 -7.43
N ARG A 46 -26.82 -20.27 -6.59
CA ARG A 46 -28.01 -20.03 -5.79
C ARG A 46 -29.23 -19.73 -6.67
N LYS A 47 -29.07 -18.97 -7.76
CA LYS A 47 -30.15 -18.70 -8.72
C LYS A 47 -30.58 -19.99 -9.40
N ASN A 48 -29.63 -20.77 -9.92
CA ASN A 48 -29.91 -22.04 -10.59
C ASN A 48 -30.60 -23.04 -9.65
N ALA A 49 -30.12 -23.18 -8.42
CA ALA A 49 -30.76 -24.03 -7.41
C ALA A 49 -32.19 -23.56 -7.10
N LYS A 50 -32.41 -22.25 -7.02
CA LYS A 50 -33.76 -21.69 -6.83
C LYS A 50 -34.67 -21.99 -8.03
N ASP A 51 -34.17 -21.84 -9.25
CA ASP A 51 -34.95 -22.03 -10.47
C ASP A 51 -35.31 -23.52 -10.66
N GLN A 52 -34.39 -24.44 -10.35
CA GLN A 52 -34.64 -25.89 -10.33
C GLN A 52 -35.66 -26.30 -9.25
N LEU A 53 -35.66 -25.63 -8.11
CA LEU A 53 -36.62 -25.85 -7.03
C LEU A 53 -37.94 -25.08 -7.21
N GLY A 54 -38.06 -24.32 -8.31
CA GLY A 54 -39.08 -23.31 -8.61
C GLY A 54 -40.53 -23.79 -8.67
N GLU A 55 -40.80 -25.09 -8.49
CA GLU A 55 -42.15 -25.68 -8.46
C GLU A 55 -42.49 -26.42 -7.15
N ALA A 56 -41.50 -26.78 -6.32
CA ALA A 56 -41.72 -27.66 -5.15
C ALA A 56 -41.98 -26.91 -3.82
N THR A 57 -41.75 -25.60 -3.76
CA THR A 57 -41.77 -24.81 -2.50
C THR A 57 -42.79 -23.67 -2.48
N THR A 58 -43.99 -23.92 -3.01
CA THR A 58 -45.18 -23.04 -2.91
C THR A 58 -45.88 -23.14 -1.55
N LYS A 59 -45.14 -22.92 -0.45
CA LYS A 59 -45.76 -22.67 0.86
C LYS A 59 -45.64 -21.19 1.22
N GLU A 60 -46.72 -20.46 0.96
CA GLU A 60 -46.92 -19.04 1.35
C GLU A 60 -46.64 -18.76 2.84
N LYS A 61 -46.74 -19.78 3.70
CA LYS A 61 -46.40 -19.69 5.14
C LYS A 61 -44.93 -19.34 5.42
N HIS A 62 -44.00 -19.57 4.49
CA HIS A 62 -42.57 -19.29 4.67
C HIS A 62 -42.11 -17.98 4.01
N LYS A 63 -43.01 -17.24 3.37
CA LYS A 63 -42.72 -15.92 2.75
C LYS A 63 -42.30 -14.87 3.79
N ALA A 64 -42.71 -15.03 5.05
CA ALA A 64 -42.37 -14.13 6.16
C ALA A 64 -41.06 -14.47 6.89
N GLN A 65 -40.49 -15.67 6.71
CA GLN A 65 -39.23 -16.11 7.34
C GLN A 65 -37.98 -15.76 6.50
N PHE A 66 -38.12 -14.86 5.52
CA PHE A 66 -37.05 -14.53 4.60
C PHE A 66 -35.90 -13.79 5.30
N ALA A 67 -34.76 -14.46 5.40
CA ALA A 67 -33.46 -13.81 5.30
C ALA A 67 -32.55 -14.65 4.41
N PRO A 68 -32.64 -14.52 3.07
CA PRO A 68 -31.67 -15.15 2.20
C PRO A 68 -30.27 -14.70 2.59
N LEU A 69 -29.46 -15.65 3.05
CA LEU A 69 -28.03 -15.45 3.21
C LEU A 69 -27.44 -14.98 1.89
N LEU A 70 -26.79 -13.84 1.94
CA LEU A 70 -26.11 -13.24 0.81
C LEU A 70 -24.63 -13.23 1.07
N PHE A 71 -23.90 -13.65 0.06
CA PHE A 71 -22.46 -13.63 0.04
C PHE A 71 -21.98 -12.42 -0.76
N HIS A 72 -21.17 -11.57 -0.15
CA HIS A 72 -20.70 -10.33 -0.73
C HIS A 72 -19.21 -10.17 -0.58
N THR A 73 -18.62 -9.55 -1.60
CA THR A 73 -17.20 -9.22 -1.66
C THR A 73 -17.06 -7.76 -2.06
N ARG A 74 -16.26 -6.99 -1.34
CA ARG A 74 -16.01 -5.58 -1.60
C ARG A 74 -14.61 -5.19 -1.16
N LEU A 75 -13.92 -4.38 -1.96
CA LEU A 75 -12.73 -3.66 -1.51
C LEU A 75 -13.18 -2.32 -0.90
N HIS A 76 -12.87 -2.08 0.37
CA HIS A 76 -13.18 -0.82 1.06
C HIS A 76 -11.98 -0.33 1.87
N LYS A 77 -11.51 0.91 1.60
CA LYS A 77 -10.39 1.54 2.32
C LYS A 77 -9.14 0.65 2.40
N GLY A 78 -8.83 -0.07 1.33
CA GLY A 78 -7.67 -0.99 1.27
C GLY A 78 -7.85 -2.30 2.05
N SER A 79 -9.08 -2.64 2.44
CA SER A 79 -9.43 -3.92 3.04
C SER A 79 -10.40 -4.69 2.13
N LEU A 80 -10.09 -5.96 1.88
CA LEU A 80 -10.98 -6.87 1.16
C LEU A 80 -11.98 -7.47 2.16
N GLU A 81 -13.22 -7.03 2.03
CA GLU A 81 -14.35 -7.53 2.80
C GLU A 81 -14.98 -8.70 2.05
N ILE A 82 -14.93 -9.90 2.65
CA ILE A 82 -15.64 -11.11 2.17
C ILE A 82 -16.62 -11.51 3.26
N ASN A 83 -17.89 -11.14 3.11
CA ASN A 83 -18.86 -11.15 4.21
C ASN A 83 -20.15 -11.87 3.84
N TRP A 84 -20.77 -12.47 4.87
CA TRP A 84 -22.15 -12.93 4.83
C TRP A 84 -23.08 -11.86 5.39
N SER A 85 -24.24 -11.68 4.75
CA SER A 85 -25.30 -10.79 5.23
C SER A 85 -26.68 -11.42 5.10
N LEU A 86 -27.58 -11.00 5.97
CA LEU A 86 -28.99 -11.37 6.00
C LEU A 86 -29.82 -10.25 5.40
N LEU A 87 -30.72 -10.62 4.50
CA LEU A 87 -31.70 -9.71 3.95
C LEU A 87 -32.93 -9.65 4.88
N LYS A 88 -33.12 -8.57 5.63
CA LYS A 88 -34.38 -8.35 6.36
C LYS A 88 -35.33 -7.50 5.51
N ALA A 89 -36.55 -8.01 5.32
CA ALA A 89 -37.64 -7.19 4.79
C ALA A 89 -38.08 -6.18 5.87
N LYS A 90 -38.17 -4.90 5.51
CA LYS A 90 -38.69 -3.88 6.42
C LYS A 90 -40.22 -3.89 6.35
N THR A 91 -40.87 -4.62 7.24
CA THR A 91 -42.32 -4.49 7.46
C THR A 91 -42.58 -3.14 8.12
N LYS A 92 -43.40 -2.27 7.50
CA LYS A 92 -43.82 -1.04 8.20
C LYS A 92 -44.76 -1.42 9.36
N PRO A 93 -44.87 -0.59 10.42
CA PRO A 93 -45.75 -0.82 11.56
C PRO A 93 -47.23 -1.05 11.19
N ASN A 94 -47.65 -0.56 10.02
CA ASN A 94 -49.00 -0.68 9.48
C ASN A 94 -49.18 -1.86 8.51
N GLY A 95 -48.30 -2.87 8.54
CA GLY A 95 -48.41 -4.08 7.71
C GLY A 95 -48.09 -3.88 6.22
N ALA A 96 -47.88 -2.65 5.77
CA ALA A 96 -47.44 -2.36 4.40
C ALA A 96 -45.95 -2.68 4.24
N SER A 97 -45.56 -3.44 3.20
CA SER A 97 -44.16 -3.66 2.86
C SER A 97 -43.47 -2.33 2.50
N ALA A 98 -42.46 -1.91 3.27
CA ALA A 98 -41.64 -0.73 2.96
C ALA A 98 -40.54 -1.05 1.95
N SER A 99 -40.11 0.00 1.22
CA SER A 99 -39.59 -0.06 -0.15
C SER A 99 -38.12 -0.44 -0.37
N ARG A 100 -37.33 -0.84 0.64
CA ARG A 100 -35.94 -1.31 0.40
C ARG A 100 -35.53 -2.39 1.41
N PRO A 101 -34.90 -3.48 0.96
CA PRO A 101 -34.37 -4.49 1.87
C PRO A 101 -33.22 -3.93 2.71
N ILE A 102 -33.14 -4.35 3.98
CA ILE A 102 -32.02 -4.03 4.88
C ILE A 102 -31.07 -5.22 4.92
N TYR A 103 -29.77 -4.96 4.83
CA TYR A 103 -28.72 -5.97 4.92
C TYR A 103 -28.10 -5.92 6.31
N HIS A 104 -28.12 -7.04 7.03
CA HIS A 104 -27.44 -7.18 8.31
C HIS A 104 -26.27 -8.14 8.15
N ASN A 105 -25.05 -7.69 8.38
CA ASN A 105 -23.89 -8.57 8.38
C ASN A 105 -24.05 -9.64 9.47
N VAL A 106 -23.75 -10.89 9.12
CA VAL A 106 -23.69 -11.98 10.10
C VAL A 106 -22.50 -11.74 11.03
N ALA A 107 -22.61 -12.14 12.28
CA ALA A 107 -21.49 -12.07 13.21
C ALA A 107 -20.36 -13.00 12.76
N LYS A 108 -19.12 -12.50 12.73
CA LYS A 108 -17.93 -13.32 12.47
C LYS A 108 -17.63 -14.19 13.68
N GLY A 109 -17.11 -15.39 13.44
CA GLY A 109 -16.61 -16.27 14.50
C GLY A 109 -15.24 -15.83 15.02
N LYS A 110 -14.59 -16.71 15.79
CA LYS A 110 -13.16 -16.56 16.09
C LYS A 110 -12.34 -16.89 14.83
N GLY A 111 -11.35 -16.05 14.52
CA GLY A 111 -10.46 -16.24 13.36
C GLY A 111 -10.98 -15.61 12.06
N PHE A 112 -10.57 -16.19 10.93
CA PHE A 112 -10.92 -15.67 9.59
C PHE A 112 -12.29 -16.15 9.09
N GLY A 113 -12.98 -17.03 9.82
CA GLY A 113 -14.23 -17.65 9.39
C GLY A 113 -15.48 -17.15 10.10
N TYR A 114 -16.61 -17.35 9.44
CA TYR A 114 -17.91 -17.37 10.07
C TYR A 114 -18.15 -18.76 10.67
N ARG A 115 -18.96 -18.81 11.73
CA ARG A 115 -19.33 -20.10 12.34
C ARG A 115 -20.30 -20.81 11.39
N LEU A 116 -19.85 -21.93 10.82
CA LEU A 116 -20.65 -22.72 9.91
C LEU A 116 -22.03 -23.10 10.48
N PRO A 117 -22.17 -23.56 11.74
CA PRO A 117 -23.49 -23.86 12.30
C PRO A 117 -24.44 -22.65 12.27
N ASP A 118 -23.92 -21.46 12.57
CA ASP A 118 -24.71 -20.22 12.56
C ASP A 118 -25.15 -19.90 11.11
N LEU A 119 -24.26 -20.01 10.13
CA LEU A 119 -24.61 -19.84 8.71
C LEU A 119 -25.62 -20.89 8.21
N MET A 120 -25.47 -22.16 8.60
CA MET A 120 -26.39 -23.23 8.19
C MET A 120 -27.79 -22.96 8.73
N SER A 121 -27.89 -22.57 10.01
CA SER A 121 -29.17 -22.25 10.67
C SER A 121 -29.92 -21.08 10.01
N LEU A 122 -29.18 -20.15 9.39
CA LEU A 122 -29.70 -19.00 8.67
C LEU A 122 -29.94 -19.28 7.18
N SER A 123 -29.41 -20.38 6.65
CA SER A 123 -29.51 -20.74 5.24
C SER A 123 -30.71 -21.64 5.00
N ARG A 124 -31.17 -21.70 3.75
CA ARG A 124 -32.18 -22.68 3.37
C ARG A 124 -31.52 -24.05 3.19
N ASP A 125 -32.27 -25.13 3.38
CA ASP A 125 -31.75 -26.50 3.25
C ASP A 125 -30.99 -26.72 1.94
N TYR A 126 -31.57 -26.30 0.80
CA TYR A 126 -30.92 -26.42 -0.51
C TYR A 126 -29.71 -25.51 -0.70
N GLN A 127 -29.51 -24.51 0.16
CA GLN A 127 -28.37 -23.59 0.14
C GLN A 127 -27.25 -24.06 1.06
N GLN A 128 -27.50 -24.98 1.98
CA GLN A 128 -26.50 -25.38 2.99
C GLN A 128 -25.20 -25.86 2.35
N VAL A 129 -25.28 -26.69 1.30
CA VAL A 129 -24.09 -27.16 0.56
C VAL A 129 -23.35 -25.99 -0.10
N LEU A 130 -24.08 -25.08 -0.76
CA LEU A 130 -23.48 -23.90 -1.40
C LEU A 130 -22.82 -22.97 -0.38
N VAL A 131 -23.43 -22.82 0.80
CA VAL A 131 -22.92 -21.99 1.90
C VAL A 131 -21.65 -22.62 2.49
N LEU A 132 -21.62 -23.94 2.65
CA LEU A 132 -20.46 -24.68 3.15
C LEU A 132 -19.26 -24.47 2.24
N GLU A 133 -19.43 -24.74 0.95
CA GLU A 133 -18.36 -24.63 -0.05
C GLU A 133 -17.87 -23.18 -0.20
N ALA A 134 -18.80 -22.22 -0.27
CA ALA A 134 -18.46 -20.82 -0.39
C ALA A 134 -17.71 -20.31 0.83
N GLU A 135 -18.13 -20.68 2.05
CA GLU A 135 -17.44 -20.26 3.26
C GLU A 135 -16.06 -20.92 3.41
N GLN A 136 -15.91 -22.20 3.06
CA GLN A 136 -14.59 -22.85 3.05
C GLN A 136 -13.59 -22.09 2.15
N LYS A 137 -14.01 -21.75 0.93
CA LYS A 137 -13.19 -20.95 0.01
C LYS A 137 -12.96 -19.54 0.53
N ALA A 138 -13.98 -18.91 1.13
CA ALA A 138 -13.87 -17.56 1.69
C ALA A 138 -12.87 -17.48 2.85
N VAL A 139 -12.79 -18.51 3.70
CA VAL A 139 -11.81 -18.58 4.80
C VAL A 139 -10.39 -18.53 4.25
N VAL A 140 -10.11 -19.34 3.22
CA VAL A 140 -8.78 -19.37 2.57
C VAL A 140 -8.44 -18.00 1.99
N LEU A 141 -9.37 -17.36 1.27
CA LEU A 141 -9.16 -16.03 0.71
C LEU A 141 -8.91 -14.95 1.77
N ARG A 142 -9.66 -14.98 2.89
CA ARG A 142 -9.45 -14.04 4.00
C ARG A 142 -8.10 -14.26 4.70
N GLU A 143 -7.68 -15.51 4.85
CA GLU A 143 -6.36 -15.83 5.41
C GLU A 143 -5.23 -15.35 4.49
N LEU A 144 -5.32 -15.62 3.19
CA LEU A 144 -4.37 -15.13 2.18
C LEU A 144 -4.31 -13.60 2.16
N TRP A 145 -5.47 -12.94 2.19
CA TRP A 145 -5.53 -11.49 2.29
C TRP A 145 -4.84 -10.95 3.55
N SER A 146 -5.03 -11.62 4.70
CA SER A 146 -4.34 -11.24 5.94
C SER A 146 -2.82 -11.37 5.82
N LYS A 147 -2.33 -12.42 5.15
CA LYS A 147 -0.90 -12.61 4.89
C LYS A 147 -0.34 -11.51 3.99
N ILE A 148 -1.07 -11.13 2.94
CA ILE A 148 -0.71 -10.03 2.04
C ILE A 148 -0.65 -8.69 2.78
N VAL A 149 -1.65 -8.40 3.63
CA VAL A 149 -1.64 -7.19 4.47
C VAL A 149 -0.41 -7.16 5.38
N ASN A 150 -0.05 -8.28 5.99
CA ASN A 150 1.16 -8.38 6.81
C ASN A 150 2.43 -8.14 5.99
N LEU A 151 2.55 -8.74 4.79
CA LEU A 151 3.67 -8.49 3.88
C LEU A 151 3.80 -7.01 3.52
N ARG A 152 2.68 -6.33 3.25
CA ARG A 152 2.67 -4.89 2.95
C ARG A 152 3.18 -4.06 4.13
N VAL A 153 2.82 -4.42 5.36
CA VAL A 153 3.34 -3.74 6.57
C VAL A 153 4.85 -3.98 6.72
N SER A 154 5.32 -5.21 6.49
CA SER A 154 6.74 -5.54 6.52
C SER A 154 7.53 -4.77 5.46
N ILE A 155 7.04 -4.70 4.22
CA ILE A 155 7.67 -3.94 3.13
C ILE A 155 7.78 -2.47 3.51
N ARG A 156 6.69 -1.84 4.00
CA ARG A 156 6.73 -0.43 4.44
C ARG A 156 7.75 -0.20 5.56
N THR A 157 7.85 -1.16 6.47
CA THR A 157 8.83 -1.09 7.57
C THR A 157 10.26 -1.15 7.01
N LEU A 158 10.53 -2.04 6.05
CA LEU A 158 11.81 -2.14 5.37
C LEU A 158 12.14 -0.87 4.57
N SER A 159 11.18 -0.34 3.80
CA SER A 159 11.34 0.93 3.06
C SER A 159 11.76 2.06 4.01
N ARG A 160 11.06 2.22 5.13
CA ARG A 160 11.38 3.25 6.13
C ARG A 160 12.78 3.06 6.72
N LEU A 161 13.16 1.83 7.06
CA LEU A 161 14.49 1.54 7.60
C LEU A 161 15.61 1.80 6.57
N CYS A 162 15.34 1.60 5.29
CA CYS A 162 16.27 1.97 4.22
C CYS A 162 16.41 3.49 4.13
N GLU A 163 15.31 4.22 4.04
CA GLU A 163 15.30 5.69 3.97
C GLU A 163 16.02 6.34 5.16
N GLU A 164 15.81 5.82 6.37
CA GLU A 164 16.49 6.27 7.59
C GLU A 164 18.01 6.04 7.55
N LYS A 165 18.49 5.02 6.83
CA LYS A 165 19.93 4.72 6.68
C LYS A 165 20.58 5.49 5.53
N THR A 166 19.86 5.79 4.46
CA THR A 166 20.39 6.55 3.32
C THR A 166 20.48 8.06 3.62
N ASN A 167 19.48 8.63 4.30
CA ASN A 167 19.42 10.05 4.65
C ASN A 167 20.64 10.62 5.42
N PRO A 168 21.22 9.94 6.43
CA PRO A 168 22.38 10.47 7.14
C PRO A 168 23.64 10.49 6.25
N VAL A 169 23.75 9.59 5.26
CA VAL A 169 24.88 9.54 4.34
C VAL A 169 24.79 10.67 3.32
N GLU A 170 23.62 10.91 2.74
CA GLU A 170 23.40 11.99 1.78
C GLU A 170 23.62 13.37 2.42
N LYS A 171 23.15 13.59 3.65
CA LYS A 171 23.39 14.85 4.38
C LYS A 171 24.87 15.11 4.67
N VAL A 172 25.65 14.06 4.92
CA VAL A 172 27.10 14.19 5.16
C VAL A 172 27.86 14.45 3.86
N GLU A 173 27.48 13.80 2.77
CA GLU A 173 28.05 14.04 1.43
C GLU A 173 27.71 15.44 0.91
N GLU A 174 26.47 15.90 1.11
CA GLU A 174 26.01 17.23 0.73
C GLU A 174 26.72 18.33 1.54
N ALA A 175 26.82 18.17 2.86
CA ALA A 175 27.59 19.09 3.71
C ALA A 175 29.09 19.12 3.34
N LYS A 176 29.67 17.99 2.93
CA LYS A 176 31.05 17.94 2.43
C LYS A 176 31.20 18.68 1.10
N ARG A 177 30.24 18.54 0.18
CA ARG A 177 30.24 19.25 -1.12
C ARG A 177 30.09 20.75 -0.92
N GLU A 178 29.20 21.18 -0.04
CA GLU A 178 29.02 22.60 0.31
C GLU A 178 30.27 23.17 0.98
N GLY A 179 30.88 22.44 1.91
CA GLY A 179 32.15 22.83 2.53
C GLY A 179 33.29 22.96 1.54
N LEU A 180 33.43 21.99 0.62
CA LEU A 180 34.47 22.01 -0.42
C LEU A 180 34.25 23.17 -1.42
N ALA A 181 32.99 23.47 -1.76
CA ALA A 181 32.65 24.59 -2.64
C ALA A 181 32.96 25.94 -1.98
N ALA A 182 32.68 26.09 -0.69
CA ALA A 182 33.04 27.29 0.08
C ALA A 182 34.56 27.48 0.17
N GLU A 183 35.32 26.40 0.38
CA GLU A 183 36.78 26.43 0.47
C GLU A 183 37.43 26.80 -0.87
N LEU A 184 36.90 26.29 -1.99
CA LEU A 184 37.33 26.66 -3.35
C LEU A 184 37.02 28.13 -3.69
N ALA A 185 35.89 28.66 -3.23
CA ALA A 185 35.54 30.07 -3.42
C ALA A 185 36.51 31.00 -2.68
N VAL A 186 36.88 30.66 -1.43
CA VAL A 186 37.87 31.41 -0.65
C VAL A 186 39.25 31.38 -1.31
N GLN A 187 39.68 30.21 -1.83
CA GLN A 187 40.96 30.12 -2.56
C GLN A 187 40.94 30.90 -3.89
N GLY A 188 39.79 31.00 -4.56
CA GLY A 188 39.59 31.83 -5.74
C GLY A 188 39.81 33.31 -5.43
N ASP A 189 39.12 33.82 -4.41
CA ASP A 189 39.26 35.19 -3.92
C ASP A 189 40.69 35.53 -3.50
N GLU A 190 41.38 34.59 -2.85
CA GLU A 190 42.74 34.80 -2.36
C GLU A 190 43.78 34.81 -3.50
N ARG A 191 43.57 34.02 -4.56
CA ARG A 191 44.37 34.10 -5.79
C ARG A 191 44.15 35.41 -6.52
N GLU A 192 42.93 35.91 -6.55
CA GLU A 192 42.58 37.17 -7.22
C GLU A 192 43.16 38.38 -6.47
N ARG A 193 43.10 38.37 -5.13
CA ARG A 193 43.79 39.36 -4.29
C ARG A 193 45.31 39.37 -4.51
N ARG A 194 45.95 38.20 -4.64
CA ARG A 194 47.39 38.11 -4.93
C ARG A 194 47.73 38.70 -6.30
N ARG A 195 46.93 38.41 -7.34
CA ARG A 195 47.11 39.03 -8.66
C ARG A 195 47.02 40.55 -8.63
N LEU A 196 46.06 41.09 -7.90
CA LEU A 196 45.89 42.54 -7.77
C LEU A 196 47.07 43.17 -7.01
N ALA A 197 47.53 42.56 -5.92
CA ALA A 197 48.69 43.02 -5.17
C ALA A 197 49.99 42.98 -6.01
N ASP A 198 50.19 41.91 -6.80
CA ASP A 198 51.35 41.80 -7.70
C ASP A 198 51.28 42.85 -8.82
N ALA A 199 50.09 43.16 -9.35
CA ALA A 199 49.89 44.21 -10.35
C ALA A 199 50.14 45.62 -9.80
N GLU A 200 49.68 45.92 -8.58
CA GLU A 200 49.96 47.19 -7.90
C GLU A 200 51.46 47.35 -7.61
N LYS A 201 52.12 46.28 -7.16
CA LYS A 201 53.56 46.29 -6.90
C LYS A 201 54.34 46.55 -8.19
N ALA A 202 53.95 45.92 -9.30
CA ALA A 202 54.56 46.15 -10.61
C ALA A 202 54.38 47.59 -11.10
N ALA A 203 53.18 48.18 -10.89
CA ALA A 203 52.89 49.57 -11.22
C ALA A 203 53.74 50.56 -10.40
N MET A 204 53.90 50.32 -9.08
CA MET A 204 54.76 51.15 -8.24
C MET A 204 56.24 51.07 -8.65
N THR A 205 56.76 49.90 -9.02
CA THR A 205 58.14 49.81 -9.55
C THR A 205 58.31 50.58 -10.86
N TYR A 206 57.30 50.57 -11.73
CA TYR A 206 57.35 51.30 -13.00
C TYR A 206 57.33 52.83 -12.78
N GLU A 207 56.54 53.34 -11.83
CA GLU A 207 56.55 54.77 -11.50
C GLU A 207 57.86 55.22 -10.83
N PHE A 208 58.43 54.39 -9.95
CA PHE A 208 59.72 54.67 -9.31
C PHE A 208 60.85 54.81 -10.34
N ASP A 209 60.95 53.88 -11.29
CA ASP A 209 61.96 53.93 -12.37
C ASP A 209 61.77 55.18 -13.27
N LYS A 210 60.53 55.60 -13.52
CA LYS A 210 60.23 56.79 -14.32
C LYS A 210 60.67 58.09 -13.64
N THR A 211 60.63 58.15 -12.30
CA THR A 211 61.09 59.31 -11.53
C THR A 211 62.62 59.38 -11.34
N HIS A 212 63.34 58.26 -11.49
CA HIS A 212 64.80 58.23 -11.36
C HIS A 212 65.57 58.26 -12.69
N LEU A 213 64.93 57.94 -13.82
CA LEU A 213 65.54 58.06 -15.15
C LEU A 213 65.37 59.45 -15.82
N GLY A 214 64.64 60.38 -15.18
CA GLY A 214 64.43 61.75 -15.68
C GLY A 214 65.47 62.80 -15.25
N ALA A 215 66.49 62.43 -14.48
CA ALA A 215 67.42 63.39 -13.85
C ALA A 215 68.84 63.40 -14.44
N SER A 216 69.09 62.81 -15.61
CA SER A 216 70.45 62.74 -16.18
C SER A 216 70.47 62.95 -17.69
N THR A 217 70.09 64.14 -18.13
CA THR A 217 70.55 64.70 -19.41
C THR A 217 70.74 66.21 -19.24
N GLU A 218 71.93 66.58 -18.75
CA GLU A 218 72.61 67.82 -19.11
C GLU A 218 73.86 67.46 -19.92
#